data_AF-A0A538TNG6-F1
#
_entry.id   AF-A0A538TNG6-F1
#
_cell.length_a   1.000
_cell.length_b   1.000
_cell.length_c   1.000
_cell.angle_alpha   90.00
_cell.angle_beta   90.00
_cell.angle_gamma   90.00
#
_symmetry.space_group_name_H-M   'P 1'
#
loop_
_entity.id
_entity.type
_entity.pdbx_description
1 polymer ?
#
loop_
_entity_poly.entity_id
_entity_poly.type
_entity_poly.pdbx_seq_one_letter_code
_entity_poly.pdbx_strand_id
1 'polypeptide(L)'
;MKTIRGRALIFWDPKRPGKKLDAIDTDQITPADDCVSESLASLDERWKAGAFRHLMPGFRKRVHSGETFLIAGDRFAIGSSREMSPAGLKGIAEEAGLEMVVVCGANMG
;
A
#
# COMPACT_ATOMS: atom_id res chain seq x y z
N MET A 1 -10.56 -22.56 -8.03
CA MET A 1 -10.00 -21.50 -7.15
C MET A 1 -8.53 -21.33 -7.53
N LYS A 2 -8.08 -20.12 -7.86
CA LYS A 2 -6.67 -19.84 -8.25
C LYS A 2 -5.83 -19.66 -6.99
N THR A 3 -4.69 -20.34 -6.88
CA THR A 3 -3.75 -20.14 -5.77
C THR A 3 -2.88 -18.90 -6.05
N ILE A 4 -2.86 -17.95 -5.11
CA ILE A 4 -2.00 -16.76 -5.18
C ILE A 4 -0.70 -17.05 -4.40
N ARG A 5 0.46 -16.72 -4.99
CA ARG A 5 1.79 -16.88 -4.39
C ARG A 5 2.52 -15.55 -4.37
N GLY A 6 3.37 -15.32 -3.39
CA GLY A 6 4.15 -14.09 -3.25
C GLY A 6 4.93 -14.04 -1.93
N ARG A 7 5.75 -13.00 -1.77
CA ARG A 7 6.51 -12.72 -0.54
C ARG A 7 5.79 -11.66 0.30
N ALA A 8 6.03 -11.70 1.61
CA ALA A 8 5.41 -10.79 2.56
C ALA A 8 6.09 -9.41 2.62
N LEU A 9 5.27 -8.36 2.55
CA LEU A 9 5.56 -6.98 2.94
C LEU A 9 4.90 -6.71 4.28
N ILE A 10 5.64 -6.92 5.38
CA ILE A 10 5.10 -6.73 6.73
C ILE A 10 5.45 -5.34 7.23
N PHE A 11 4.42 -4.57 7.61
CA PHE A 11 4.57 -3.34 8.36
C PHE A 11 4.69 -3.69 9.85
N TRP A 12 5.92 -3.73 10.35
CA TRP A 12 6.21 -3.93 11.77
C TRP A 12 6.12 -2.59 12.51
N ASP A 13 5.63 -2.63 13.75
CA ASP A 13 5.63 -1.45 14.60
C ASP A 13 7.03 -1.26 15.23
N PRO A 14 7.77 -0.19 14.89
CA PRO A 14 9.10 0.04 15.44
C PRO A 14 9.09 0.33 16.94
N LYS A 15 7.94 0.72 17.51
CA LYS A 15 7.75 0.99 18.94
C LYS A 15 7.29 -0.23 19.72
N ARG A 16 6.77 -1.27 19.04
CA ARG A 16 6.24 -2.49 19.66
C ARG A 16 6.81 -3.73 18.93
N PRO A 17 8.03 -4.18 19.30
CA PRO A 17 8.67 -5.33 18.65
C PRO A 17 7.76 -6.56 18.60
N GLY A 18 7.69 -7.20 17.44
CA GLY A 18 6.84 -8.37 17.19
C GLY A 18 5.36 -8.06 16.95
N LYS A 19 4.94 -6.79 16.99
CA LYS A 19 3.60 -6.35 16.62
C LYS A 19 3.59 -5.72 15.23
N LYS A 20 2.53 -6.01 14.46
CA LYS A 20 2.27 -5.33 13.19
C LYS A 20 1.84 -3.89 13.48
N LEU A 21 2.12 -2.97 12.57
CA LEU A 21 1.71 -1.59 12.69
C LEU A 21 0.20 -1.47 12.46
N ASP A 22 -0.49 -0.97 13.47
CA ASP A 22 -1.92 -0.66 13.42
C ASP A 22 -2.14 0.76 12.88
N ALA A 23 -3.38 1.07 12.47
CA ALA A 23 -3.82 2.42 12.12
C ALA A 23 -2.99 3.09 11.02
N ILE A 24 -2.61 2.33 9.98
CA ILE A 24 -2.06 2.89 8.76
C ILE A 24 -3.20 3.58 8.02
N ASP A 25 -3.17 4.91 7.96
CA ASP A 25 -4.23 5.70 7.33
C ASP A 25 -3.99 5.94 5.81
N THR A 26 -4.99 6.52 5.13
CA THR A 26 -4.91 6.80 3.70
C THR A 26 -3.86 7.84 3.32
N ASP A 27 -3.44 8.72 4.25
CA ASP A 27 -2.32 9.65 4.05
C ASP A 27 -0.97 8.92 4.06
N GLN A 28 -0.82 7.92 4.91
CA GLN A 28 0.36 7.08 4.97
C GLN A 28 0.46 6.13 3.77
N ILE A 29 -0.68 5.72 3.19
CA ILE A 29 -0.72 4.96 1.94
C ILE A 29 -0.38 5.88 0.76
N THR A 30 -1.13 6.98 0.58
CA THR A 30 -0.94 7.95 -0.51
C THR A 30 -0.90 9.35 0.08
N PRO A 31 0.29 9.98 0.16
CA PRO A 31 0.43 11.33 0.69
C PRO A 31 -0.47 12.32 -0.05
N ALA A 32 -1.07 13.26 0.68
CA ALA A 32 -1.99 14.26 0.13
C ALA A 32 -1.39 15.07 -1.04
N ASP A 33 -0.08 15.32 -1.02
CA ASP A 33 0.63 16.05 -2.07
C ASP A 33 0.58 15.35 -3.45
N ASP A 34 0.32 14.03 -3.45
CA ASP A 34 0.19 13.23 -4.67
C ASP A 34 -1.24 13.15 -5.20
N CYS A 35 -2.20 13.73 -4.47
CA CYS A 35 -3.62 13.66 -4.78
C CYS A 35 -4.07 14.71 -5.80
N VAL A 36 -3.19 15.63 -6.22
CA VAL A 36 -3.51 16.74 -7.12
C VAL A 36 -2.54 16.71 -8.31
N SER A 37 -3.07 16.72 -9.53
CA SER A 37 -2.29 16.89 -10.76
C SER A 37 -3.18 17.38 -11.90
N GLU A 38 -2.56 17.87 -12.97
CA GLU A 38 -3.25 18.44 -14.15
C GLU A 38 -3.82 17.38 -15.10
N SER A 39 -3.51 16.08 -14.91
CA SER A 39 -4.03 14.98 -15.73
C SER A 39 -4.17 13.66 -14.99
N LEU A 40 -5.06 12.78 -15.45
CA LEU A 40 -5.25 11.44 -14.87
C LEU A 40 -4.00 10.55 -14.98
N ALA A 41 -3.27 10.62 -16.10
CA ALA A 41 -2.04 9.85 -16.28
C ALA A 41 -0.93 10.29 -15.32
N SER A 42 -0.82 11.60 -15.06
CA SER A 42 0.13 12.11 -14.08
C SER A 42 -0.29 11.84 -12.63
N LEU A 43 -1.60 11.75 -12.36
CA LEU A 43 -2.12 11.28 -11.07
C LEU A 43 -1.76 9.81 -10.82
N ASP A 44 -1.96 8.92 -11.79
CA ASP A 44 -1.61 7.51 -11.65
C ASP A 44 -0.12 7.30 -11.32
N GLU A 45 0.78 7.95 -12.08
CA GLU A 45 2.21 7.88 -11.78
C GLU A 45 2.56 8.43 -10.39
N ARG A 46 1.92 9.53 -9.95
CA ARG A 46 2.12 10.10 -8.62
C ARG A 46 1.65 9.16 -7.52
N TRP A 47 0.49 8.54 -7.65
CA TRP A 47 -0.03 7.60 -6.64
C TRP A 47 0.86 6.38 -6.51
N LYS A 48 1.30 5.81 -7.63
CA LYS A 48 2.19 4.64 -7.65
C LYS A 48 3.58 4.97 -7.12
N ALA A 49 4.14 6.13 -7.47
CA ALA A 49 5.42 6.59 -6.95
C ALA A 49 5.36 6.97 -5.45
N GLY A 50 4.22 7.51 -5.02
CA GLY A 50 4.01 8.00 -3.66
C GLY A 50 3.65 6.95 -2.63
N ALA A 51 3.18 5.78 -3.07
CA ALA A 51 2.72 4.70 -2.21
C ALA A 51 3.71 4.38 -1.09
N PHE A 52 3.27 4.59 0.15
CA PHE A 52 4.05 4.36 1.38
C PHE A 52 5.42 5.06 1.43
N ARG A 53 5.65 6.14 0.69
CA ARG A 53 7.00 6.77 0.61
C ARG A 53 7.63 7.07 1.98
N HIS A 54 6.81 7.44 2.96
CA HIS A 54 7.25 7.80 4.31
C HIS A 54 7.30 6.62 5.27
N LEU A 55 6.54 5.56 5.00
CA LEU A 55 6.38 4.42 5.90
C LEU A 55 7.25 3.22 5.49
N MET A 56 7.39 2.99 4.17
CA MET A 56 8.23 1.94 3.60
C MET A 56 8.90 2.46 2.33
N PRO A 57 10.03 3.18 2.46
CA PRO A 57 10.83 3.60 1.31
C PRO A 57 11.17 2.40 0.40
N GLY A 58 10.96 2.57 -0.90
CA GLY A 58 11.19 1.52 -1.88
C GLY A 58 10.05 0.50 -2.02
N PHE A 59 8.86 0.78 -1.49
CA PHE A 59 7.68 -0.09 -1.61
C PHE A 59 7.44 -0.60 -3.04
N ARG A 60 7.31 0.30 -4.05
CA ARG A 60 7.11 -0.08 -5.47
C ARG A 60 8.18 -1.05 -5.98
N LYS A 61 9.46 -0.79 -5.68
CA LYS A 61 10.58 -1.67 -6.05
C LYS A 61 10.46 -3.06 -5.42
N ARG A 62 10.03 -3.14 -4.16
CA ARG A 62 9.83 -4.42 -3.45
C ARG A 62 8.65 -5.21 -4.04
N VAL A 63 7.55 -4.53 -4.38
CA VAL A 63 6.43 -5.17 -5.08
C VAL A 63 6.86 -5.72 -6.43
N HIS A 64 7.59 -4.94 -7.23
CA HIS A 64 8.15 -5.40 -8.50
C HIS A 64 9.13 -6.58 -8.33
N SER A 65 9.70 -6.75 -7.14
CA SER A 65 10.55 -7.90 -6.78
C SER A 65 9.75 -9.13 -6.31
N GLY A 66 8.41 -9.09 -6.35
CA GLY A 66 7.53 -10.21 -5.98
C GLY A 66 7.04 -10.20 -4.53
N GLU A 67 7.21 -9.10 -3.79
CA GLU A 67 6.64 -8.94 -2.46
C GLU A 67 5.24 -8.33 -2.57
N THR A 68 4.21 -9.17 -2.57
CA THR A 68 2.84 -8.77 -2.94
C THR A 68 1.83 -8.99 -1.82
N PHE A 69 2.23 -9.59 -0.71
CA PHE A 69 1.39 -9.75 0.46
C PHE A 69 1.64 -8.57 1.39
N LEU A 70 0.84 -7.51 1.26
CA LEU A 70 0.84 -6.37 2.16
C LEU A 70 0.20 -6.78 3.48
N ILE A 71 0.99 -6.78 4.56
CA ILE A 71 0.57 -7.26 5.86
C ILE A 71 0.65 -6.14 6.90
N ALA A 72 -0.49 -5.78 7.47
CA ALA A 72 -0.62 -4.72 8.48
C ALA A 72 -1.40 -5.20 9.71
N GLY A 73 -1.44 -4.38 10.75
CA GLY A 73 -2.21 -4.61 11.96
C GLY A 73 -3.68 -4.24 11.80
N ASP A 74 -4.32 -3.90 12.91
CA ASP A 74 -5.71 -3.44 12.94
C ASP A 74 -5.85 -2.05 12.31
N ARG A 75 -7.05 -1.72 11.83
CA ARG A 75 -7.38 -0.39 11.31
C ARG A 75 -6.52 0.06 10.13
N PHE A 76 -6.24 -0.85 9.21
CA PHE A 76 -5.58 -0.51 7.95
C PHE A 76 -6.51 0.30 7.03
N ALA A 77 -5.96 1.26 6.29
CA ALA A 77 -6.64 2.13 5.34
C ALA A 77 -7.75 3.02 5.94
N ILE A 78 -7.70 3.32 7.24
CA ILE A 78 -8.62 4.28 7.86
C ILE A 78 -8.34 5.72 7.38
N GLY A 79 -9.26 6.64 7.67
CA GLY A 79 -9.07 8.07 7.41
C GLY A 79 -9.97 8.57 6.28
N SER A 80 -9.51 9.59 5.55
CA SER A 80 -10.30 10.20 4.49
C SER A 80 -10.54 9.22 3.33
N SER A 81 -11.74 9.26 2.74
CA SER A 81 -12.09 8.47 1.56
C SER A 81 -11.21 8.88 0.38
N ARG A 82 -10.28 8.01 -0.01
CA ARG A 82 -9.34 8.22 -1.11
C ARG A 82 -9.28 6.97 -1.96
N GLU A 83 -10.00 6.95 -3.08
CA GLU A 83 -9.94 5.85 -4.06
C GLU A 83 -8.51 5.65 -4.62
N MET A 84 -7.70 6.70 -4.57
CA MET A 84 -6.32 6.75 -5.00
C MET A 84 -5.42 5.76 -4.23
N SER A 85 -5.72 5.53 -2.94
CA SER A 85 -4.95 4.61 -2.10
C SER A 85 -5.05 3.15 -2.56
N PRO A 86 -6.23 2.53 -2.70
CA PRO A 86 -6.34 1.19 -3.28
C PRO A 86 -5.94 1.16 -4.76
N ALA A 87 -6.23 2.20 -5.55
CA ALA A 87 -5.87 2.25 -6.97
C ALA A 87 -4.35 2.22 -7.19
N GLY A 88 -3.59 3.01 -6.43
CA GLY A 88 -2.13 3.04 -6.51
C GLY A 88 -1.49 1.70 -6.14
N LEU A 89 -1.97 1.05 -5.07
CA LEU A 89 -1.47 -0.27 -4.65
C LEU A 89 -1.72 -1.35 -5.70
N LYS A 90 -2.92 -1.34 -6.30
CA LYS A 90 -3.27 -2.23 -7.39
C LYS A 90 -2.40 -1.96 -8.62
N GLY A 91 -2.29 -0.70 -9.05
CA GLY A 91 -1.51 -0.31 -10.22
C GLY A 91 -0.05 -0.73 -10.13
N ILE A 92 0.59 -0.57 -8.96
CA ILE A 92 1.98 -1.01 -8.73
C ILE A 92 2.16 -2.52 -8.98
N ALA A 93 1.21 -3.35 -8.55
CA ALA A 93 1.30 -4.80 -8.76
C ALA A 93 1.02 -5.16 -10.22
N GLU A 94 0.02 -4.53 -10.86
CA GLU A 94 -0.33 -4.76 -12.26
C GLU A 94 0.81 -4.43 -13.22
N GLU A 95 1.59 -3.39 -12.94
CA GLU A 95 2.81 -3.05 -13.70
C GLU A 95 3.82 -4.20 -13.78
N ALA A 96 3.89 -5.03 -12.74
CA ALA A 96 4.78 -6.17 -12.66
C ALA A 96 4.10 -7.49 -13.07
N GLY A 97 2.84 -7.45 -13.51
CA GLY A 97 2.05 -8.66 -13.78
C GLY A 97 1.73 -9.46 -12.52
N LEU A 98 1.67 -8.80 -11.36
CA LEU A 98 1.47 -9.39 -10.05
C LEU A 98 0.08 -9.05 -9.48
N GLU A 99 -0.31 -9.79 -8.45
CA GLU A 99 -1.57 -9.58 -7.72
C GLU A 99 -1.26 -9.12 -6.29
N MET A 100 -1.69 -7.90 -5.94
CA MET A 100 -1.56 -7.37 -4.58
C MET A 100 -2.57 -8.03 -3.66
N VAL A 101 -2.11 -8.54 -2.52
CA VAL A 101 -2.96 -9.14 -1.48
C VAL A 101 -2.78 -8.35 -0.19
N VAL A 102 -3.87 -7.79 0.33
CA VAL A 102 -3.87 -7.10 1.62
C VAL A 102 -4.35 -8.06 2.71
N VAL A 103 -3.53 -8.23 3.75
CA VAL A 103 -3.84 -9.03 4.94
C VAL A 103 -3.69 -8.12 6.16
N CYS A 104 -4.82 -7.69 6.72
CA CYS A 104 -4.85 -6.81 7.88
C CYS A 104 -5.71 -7.39 9.02
N GLY A 105 -5.62 -6.76 10.18
CA GLY A 105 -6.41 -7.11 11.36
C GLY A 105 -7.85 -6.61 11.27
N ALA A 106 -8.45 -6.32 12.42
CA ALA A 106 -9.83 -5.87 12.51
C ALA A 106 -10.01 -4.43 12.03
N ASN A 107 -11.25 -4.09 11.62
CA ASN A 107 -11.69 -2.71 11.34
C ASN A 107 -10.96 -2.01 10.18
N MET A 108 -10.76 -2.71 9.06
CA MET A 108 -10.27 -2.09 7.81
C MET A 108 -11.23 -0.98 7.33
N GLY A 109 -10.65 0.11 6.81
CA GLY A 109 -11.37 1.25 6.20
C GLY A 109 -11.80 1.04 4.75
#